data_AF-A0A087V0E7-F1
#
_entry.id   AF-A0A087V0E7-F1
#
_cell.length_a   1.000
_cell.length_b   1.000
_cell.length_c   1.000
_cell.angle_alpha   90.00
_cell.angle_beta   90.00
_cell.angle_gamma   90.00
#
_symmetry.space_group_name_H-M   'P 1'
#
loop_
_entity.id
_entity.type
_entity.pdbx_description
1 polymer ?
#
loop_
_entity_poly.entity_id
_entity_poly.type
_entity_poly.pdbx_seq_one_letter_code
_entity_poly.pdbx_strand_id
1 'polypeptide(L)' 'MAVVGRVSNIDHGSKPIGSANRLRWLGKRPRSGLWHRKDGYCGRKIHPPKSILDTLAPKEEKPEFYNLTWKEN' A
#
# COMPACT_ATOMS: atom_id res chain seq x y z
N MET A 1 11.25 9.64 19.85
CA MET A 1 11.77 10.87 19.20
C MET A 1 10.85 11.22 18.05
N ALA A 2 10.45 12.49 17.89
CA ALA A 2 9.54 12.94 16.85
C ALA A 2 10.03 14.26 16.23
N VAL A 3 9.71 14.49 14.96
CA VAL A 3 10.02 15.74 14.25
C VAL A 3 8.76 16.58 14.15
N VAL A 4 8.86 17.86 14.50
CA VAL A 4 7.75 18.81 14.45
C VAL A 4 7.63 19.39 13.03
N GLY A 5 6.40 19.48 12.52
CA GLY A 5 6.10 20.13 11.24
C GLY A 5 5.40 19.22 10.23
N ARG A 6 5.47 19.60 8.95
CA ARG A 6 4.89 18.88 7.81
C ARG A 6 5.98 18.38 6.87
N VAL A 7 5.71 17.33 6.12
CA VAL A 7 6.59 16.88 5.04
C VAL A 7 6.63 17.93 3.92
N SER A 8 7.78 18.06 3.25
CA SER A 8 7.98 18.92 2.08
C SER A 8 7.11 18.51 0.87
N ASN A 9 7.04 19.36 -0.18
CA ASN A 9 6.35 19.08 -1.46
C ASN A 9 4.82 18.89 -1.30
N ILE A 10 4.17 19.98 -0.88
CA ILE A 10 2.76 20.04 -0.47
C ILE A 10 1.80 19.60 -1.57
N ASP A 11 2.06 20.03 -2.81
CA ASP A 11 1.17 19.81 -3.95
C ASP A 11 1.42 18.48 -4.67
N HIS A 12 2.18 17.56 -4.08
CA HIS A 12 2.50 16.29 -4.75
C HIS A 12 1.23 15.49 -5.13
N GLY A 13 0.16 15.58 -4.34
CA GLY A 13 -1.09 14.85 -4.58
C GLY A 13 -1.91 15.36 -5.78
N SER A 14 -1.74 16.62 -6.19
CA SER A 14 -2.51 17.25 -7.28
C SER A 14 -1.74 17.28 -8.61
N LYS A 15 -0.50 16.77 -8.66
CA LYS A 15 0.33 16.80 -9.87
C LYS A 15 -0.20 15.84 -10.95
N PRO A 16 -0.53 16.33 -12.16
CA PRO A 16 -0.92 15.46 -13.27
C PRO A 16 0.29 14.69 -13.83
N ILE A 17 0.08 13.43 -14.20
CA ILE A 17 1.12 12.60 -14.83
C ILE A 17 1.36 12.99 -16.30
N GLY A 18 0.35 13.53 -16.98
CA GLY A 18 0.42 14.01 -18.36
C GLY A 18 0.32 12.91 -19.42
N SER A 19 1.22 11.92 -19.43
CA SER A 19 1.26 10.87 -20.45
C SER A 19 1.55 9.47 -19.89
N ALA A 20 1.14 8.43 -20.61
CA ALA A 20 1.42 7.05 -20.24
C ALA A 20 2.93 6.73 -20.22
N ASN A 21 3.75 7.44 -21.02
CA ASN A 21 5.20 7.26 -21.04
C ASN A 21 5.86 7.71 -19.72
N ARG A 22 5.33 8.75 -19.06
CA ARG A 22 5.84 9.18 -17.75
C ARG A 22 5.66 8.11 -16.68
N LEU A 23 4.58 7.31 -16.75
CA LEU A 23 4.42 6.15 -15.86
C LEU A 23 5.53 5.10 -16.06
N ARG A 24 6.02 4.93 -17.29
CA ARG A 24 7.15 4.03 -17.58
C ARG A 24 8.45 4.53 -16.97
N TRP A 25 8.69 5.84 -16.97
CA TRP A 25 9.84 6.45 -16.28
C TRP A 25 9.78 6.25 -14.76
N LEU A 26 8.57 6.30 -14.19
CA LEU A 26 8.30 5.99 -12.78
C LEU A 26 8.33 4.48 -12.47
N GLY A 27 8.67 3.62 -13.44
CA GLY A 27 8.75 2.17 -13.27
C GLY A 27 7.39 1.46 -13.18
N LYS A 28 6.28 2.11 -13.55
CA LYS A 28 4.95 1.51 -13.54
C LYS A 28 4.62 0.90 -14.91
N ARG A 29 4.35 -0.41 -14.92
CA ARG A 29 3.88 -1.15 -16.11
C ARG A 29 2.35 -1.05 -16.23
N PRO A 30 1.79 -1.19 -17.46
CA PRO A 30 0.35 -1.29 -17.64
C PRO A 30 -0.20 -2.52 -16.90
N ARG A 31 -1.47 -2.45 -16.46
CA ARG A 31 -2.17 -3.59 -15.86
C ARG A 31 -2.51 -4.64 -16.93
N SER A 32 -2.89 -5.84 -16.49
CA SER A 32 -3.32 -6.90 -17.41
C SER A 32 -4.59 -6.50 -18.17
N GLY A 33 -4.76 -7.09 -19.36
CA GLY A 33 -5.98 -6.97 -20.17
C GLY A 33 -7.08 -7.97 -19.78
N LEU A 34 -6.88 -8.77 -18.74
CA LEU A 34 -7.85 -9.77 -18.29
C LEU A 34 -9.08 -9.09 -17.70
N TRP A 35 -10.25 -9.44 -18.23
CA TRP A 35 -11.51 -8.94 -17.72
C TRP A 35 -11.91 -9.67 -16.44
N HIS A 36 -12.25 -8.90 -15.41
CA HIS A 36 -12.75 -9.41 -14.13
C HIS A 36 -14.14 -8.84 -13.86
N ARG A 37 -15.04 -9.67 -13.34
CA ARG A 37 -16.33 -9.19 -12.83
C ARG A 37 -16.11 -8.36 -11.56
N LYS A 38 -16.95 -7.35 -11.37
CA LYS A 38 -16.98 -6.59 -10.11
C LYS A 38 -17.73 -7.41 -9.07
N ASP A 39 -17.08 -7.66 -7.94
CA ASP A 39 -17.73 -8.29 -6.80
C ASP A 39 -18.28 -7.24 -5.82
N GLY A 40 -18.87 -7.70 -4.71
CA GLY A 40 -19.46 -6.83 -3.68
C GLY A 40 -18.47 -5.87 -3.00
N TYR A 41 -17.15 -6.07 -3.15
CA TYR A 41 -16.13 -5.17 -2.59
C TYR A 41 -15.96 -3.87 -3.40
N CYS A 42 -16.33 -3.85 -4.68
CA CYS A 42 -16.13 -2.71 -5.58
C CYS A 42 -17.05 -1.51 -5.29
N GLY A 43 -18.09 -1.69 -4.48
CA GLY A 43 -19.02 -0.63 -4.10
C GLY A 43 -18.42 0.34 -3.07
N ARG A 44 -18.85 1.61 -3.10
CA ARG A 44 -18.47 2.60 -2.07
C ARG A 44 -18.88 2.10 -0.68
N LYS A 45 -17.93 2.05 0.25
CA LYS A 45 -18.17 1.68 1.65
C LYS A 45 -18.08 2.93 2.53
N ILE A 46 -19.12 3.18 3.32
CA ILE A 46 -19.17 4.27 4.30
C ILE A 46 -18.94 3.62 5.67
N HIS A 47 -17.67 3.57 6.09
CA HIS A 47 -17.29 3.02 7.39
C HIS A 47 -17.16 4.14 8.42
N PRO A 48 -17.51 3.90 9.69
CA PRO A 48 -17.17 4.81 10.78
C PRO A 48 -15.63 4.93 10.94
N PRO A 49 -15.13 6.02 11.53
CA PRO A 49 -13.71 6.11 11.86
C PRO A 49 -13.31 4.97 12.81
N LYS A 50 -12.09 4.46 12.64
CA LYS A 50 -11.54 3.41 13.50
C LYS A 50 -11.36 3.91 14.93
N SER A 51 -11.44 3.01 15.90
CA SER A 51 -11.31 3.37 17.31
C SER A 51 -9.85 3.65 17.69
N ILE A 52 -9.64 4.40 18.77
CA ILE A 52 -8.30 4.66 19.32
C ILE A 52 -7.67 3.36 19.85
N LEU A 53 -8.50 2.48 20.43
CA LEU A 53 -8.06 1.20 20.99
C LEU A 53 -7.41 0.31 19.93
N ASP A 54 -7.93 0.31 18.70
CA ASP A 54 -7.34 -0.44 17.57
C ASP A 54 -5.92 0.02 17.23
N THR A 55 -5.60 1.28 17.52
CA THR A 55 -4.28 1.88 17.21
C THR A 55 -3.25 1.55 18.30
N LEU A 56 -3.71 1.40 19.54
CA LEU A 56 -2.88 1.09 20.70
C LEU A 56 -2.68 -0.42 20.91
N ALA A 57 -3.47 -1.25 20.22
CA ALA A 57 -3.38 -2.70 20.33
C ALA A 57 -1.98 -3.18 19.95
N PRO A 58 -1.37 -4.09 20.74
CA PRO A 58 -0.06 -4.67 20.41
C PRO A 58 -0.20 -5.42 19.08
N LYS A 59 0.65 -5.07 18.11
CA LYS A 59 0.66 -5.72 16.80
C LYS A 59 1.28 -7.10 16.96
N GLU A 60 0.54 -8.15 16.59
CA GLU A 60 1.07 -9.51 16.55
C GLU A 60 2.27 -9.56 15.59
N GLU A 61 3.43 -9.95 16.11
CA GLU A 61 4.62 -10.20 15.31
C GLU A 61 4.39 -11.48 14.50
N LYS A 62 4.45 -11.38 13.17
CA LYS A 62 4.31 -12.55 12.32
C LYS A 62 5.48 -13.49 12.61
N PRO A 63 5.26 -14.79 12.87
CA PRO A 63 6.36 -15.71 13.01
C PRO A 63 7.19 -15.70 11.73
N GLU A 64 8.48 -15.40 11.84
CA GLU A 64 9.43 -15.59 10.76
C GLU A 64 9.59 -17.09 10.54
N PHE A 65 8.95 -17.62 9.50
CA PHE A 65 9.18 -19.00 9.08
C PHE A 65 10.59 -19.09 8.49
N TYR A 66 11.57 -19.47 9.30
CA TYR A 66 12.89 -19.84 8.81
C TYR A 66 12.78 -21.20 8.11
N ASN A 67 12.95 -21.23 6.79
CA ASN A 67 13.17 -22.48 6.06
C ASN A 67 14.57 -22.99 6.43
N LEU A 68 14.65 -23.82 7.47
CA LEU A 68 15.86 -24.56 7.82
C LEU A 68 16.09 -25.65 6.76
N THR A 69 16.67 -25.29 5.62
CA THR A 69 17.19 -26.28 4.70
C THR A 69 18.52 -26.80 5.25
N TRP A 70 18.51 -28.04 5.71
CA TRP A 70 19.71 -28.75 6.14
C TRP A 70 20.60 -29.00 4.91
N LYS A 71 21.85 -28.54 4.94
CA LYS A 71 22.82 -28.73 3.84
C LYS A 71 23.78 -29.85 4.27
N GLU A 72 23.66 -31.02 3.65
CA GLU A 72 24.62 -32.11 3.81
C GLU A 72 25.96 -31.74 3.15
N ASN A 73 27.06 -32.07 3.86
CA ASN A 73 28.45 -31.80 3.48
C ASN A 73 28.91 -32.62 2.28
#